data_AF-A0A1N6S457-F1
#
_entry.id   AF-A0A1N6S457-F1
#
_cell.length_a   1.000
_cell.length_b   1.000
_cell.length_c   1.000
_cell.angle_alpha   90.00
_cell.angle_beta   90.00
_cell.angle_gamma   90.00
#
_symmetry.space_group_name_H-M   'P 1'
#
loop_
_entity.id
_entity.type
_entity.pdbx_description
1 polymer ?
#
loop_
_entity_poly.entity_id
_entity_poly.type
_entity_poly.pdbx_seq_one_letter_code
_entity_poly.pdbx_strand_id
1 'polypeptide(L)'
;MSGTDQGARRRHGRAVASSPWIVVFAGVVVMVVLLIIVLSTYRGRSDDSEVPRGLEVGAPMPTPPWLSASPTGSASADSTGGTRPPSVSVTPTPSSTSAVPTSSASASSATAAPPGSPSVTPSPRVSDAPQVSAAPPAPPTLTGRYRVSSTFSGGFIGEVQVSNVSGNDQDWQVRLEFSGGRVTTAWVMNAQQGKLRENDDIYTYTGGADLAPGASVRLMFHVERAETRPVACSVNGVTCSGL
;
A
#
# COMPACT_ATOMS: atom_id res chain seq x y z
N MET A 1 9.50 16.22 88.41
CA MET A 1 10.42 15.10 88.13
C MET A 1 10.06 14.57 86.75
N SER A 2 11.04 14.53 85.84
CA SER A 2 11.07 13.75 84.58
C SER A 2 10.02 14.10 83.52
N GLY A 3 10.32 14.39 82.25
CA GLY A 3 11.47 14.06 81.41
C GLY A 3 10.99 13.22 80.23
N THR A 4 11.16 13.75 79.01
CA THR A 4 11.18 13.09 77.67
C THR A 4 9.90 12.35 77.22
N ASP A 5 9.41 12.50 75.98
CA ASP A 5 10.14 12.12 74.77
C ASP A 5 9.69 12.81 73.48
N GLN A 6 10.69 13.01 72.63
CA GLN A 6 10.64 13.43 71.24
C GLN A 6 9.86 12.46 70.35
N GLY A 7 9.42 12.97 69.20
CA GLY A 7 9.38 12.13 68.00
C GLY A 7 8.21 12.40 67.08
N ALA A 8 8.29 13.51 66.35
CA ALA A 8 7.50 13.74 65.15
C ALA A 8 7.61 12.53 64.20
N ARG A 9 6.59 11.67 64.20
CA ARG A 9 6.43 10.65 63.15
C ARG A 9 6.00 11.35 61.87
N ARG A 10 6.99 11.86 61.14
CA ARG A 10 6.89 12.15 59.71
C ARG A 10 6.44 10.87 59.01
N ARG A 11 5.16 10.77 58.70
CA ARG A 11 4.66 9.81 57.71
C ARG A 11 5.25 10.22 56.37
N HIS A 12 6.32 9.54 56.01
CA HIS A 12 6.90 9.57 54.68
C HIS A 12 5.85 8.98 53.74
N GLY A 13 5.03 9.84 53.15
CA GLY A 13 4.39 9.53 51.89
C GLY A 13 5.51 9.12 50.95
N ARG A 14 5.52 7.85 50.54
CA ARG A 14 6.43 7.30 49.55
C ARG A 14 6.25 8.11 48.27
N ALA A 15 7.02 9.18 48.14
CA ALA A 15 7.47 9.65 46.85
C ALA A 15 8.33 8.52 46.30
N VAL A 16 7.69 7.58 45.59
CA VAL A 16 8.40 6.71 44.66
C VAL A 16 8.84 7.65 43.55
N ALA A 17 9.95 8.34 43.81
CA ALA A 17 10.79 8.88 42.76
C ALA A 17 11.02 7.70 41.82
N SER A 18 10.44 7.78 40.63
CA SER A 18 10.66 6.84 39.54
C SER A 18 12.15 6.87 39.22
N SER A 19 12.94 6.09 39.96
CA SER A 19 14.35 5.93 39.70
C SER A 19 14.42 5.31 38.30
N PRO A 20 15.08 5.96 37.31
CA PRO A 20 15.06 5.53 35.91
C PRO A 20 15.40 4.04 35.74
N TRP A 21 16.24 3.51 36.63
CA TRP A 21 16.62 2.10 36.70
C TRP A 21 15.44 1.15 36.96
N ILE A 22 14.46 1.54 37.78
CA ILE A 22 13.28 0.71 38.08
C ILE A 22 12.42 0.51 36.83
N VAL A 23 12.27 1.55 36.01
CA VAL A 23 11.52 1.44 34.74
C VAL A 23 12.24 0.50 33.77
N VAL A 24 13.58 0.59 33.70
CA VAL A 24 14.40 -0.33 32.90
C VAL A 24 14.26 -1.77 33.39
N PHE A 25 14.41 -2.02 34.70
CA PHE A 25 14.25 -3.37 35.26
C PHE A 25 12.84 -3.92 35.06
N ALA A 26 11.81 -3.09 35.26
CA ALA A 26 10.42 -3.48 35.01
C ALA A 26 10.22 -3.84 33.54
N GLY A 27 10.75 -3.03 32.60
CA GLY A 27 10.71 -3.32 31.17
C GLY A 27 11.42 -4.61 30.79
N VAL A 28 12.62 -4.86 31.34
CA VAL A 28 13.37 -6.10 31.10
C VAL A 28 12.62 -7.32 31.64
N VAL A 29 12.06 -7.24 32.84
CA VAL A 29 11.26 -8.34 33.43
C VAL A 29 10.04 -8.64 32.55
N VAL A 30 9.31 -7.61 32.09
CA VAL A 30 8.18 -7.79 31.18
C VAL A 30 8.63 -8.43 29.86
N MET A 31 9.75 -7.98 29.28
CA MET A 31 10.29 -8.54 28.04
C MET A 31 10.67 -10.01 28.20
N VAL A 32 11.31 -10.38 29.30
CA VAL A 32 11.70 -11.77 29.61
C VAL A 32 10.48 -12.66 29.83
N VAL A 33 9.48 -12.16 30.57
CA VAL A 33 8.22 -12.90 30.77
C VAL A 33 7.51 -13.14 29.44
N LEU A 34 7.39 -12.12 28.58
CA LEU A 34 6.81 -12.29 27.25
C LEU A 34 7.60 -13.29 26.40
N LEU A 35 8.93 -13.26 26.44
CA LEU A 35 9.78 -14.23 25.76
C LEU A 35 9.50 -15.66 26.24
N ILE A 36 9.35 -15.86 27.55
CA ILE A 36 9.04 -17.17 28.15
C ILE A 36 7.66 -17.65 27.68
N ILE A 37 6.61 -16.82 27.69
CA ILE A 37 5.28 -17.30 27.24
C ILE A 37 5.34 -17.64 25.75
N VAL A 38 6.03 -16.83 24.93
CA VAL A 38 6.21 -17.11 23.50
C VAL A 38 6.93 -18.44 23.31
N LEU A 39 8.08 -18.66 23.96
CA LEU A 39 8.80 -19.94 23.90
C LEU A 39 7.96 -21.12 24.42
N SER A 40 7.10 -20.88 25.41
CA SER A 40 6.18 -21.91 25.95
C SER A 40 5.07 -22.23 24.97
N THR A 41 4.52 -21.24 24.25
CA THR A 41 3.54 -21.47 23.17
C THR A 41 4.16 -22.21 21.99
N TYR A 42 5.47 -22.02 21.73
CA TYR A 42 6.19 -22.77 20.70
C TYR A 42 6.56 -24.20 21.16
N ARG A 43 6.91 -24.41 22.43
CA ARG A 43 7.23 -25.75 22.96
C ARG A 43 5.99 -26.60 23.26
N GLY A 44 4.85 -26.00 23.59
CA GLY A 44 3.60 -26.73 23.86
C GLY A 44 2.97 -27.41 22.65
N ARG A 45 3.52 -27.24 21.44
CA ARG A 45 3.04 -27.91 20.21
C ARG A 45 3.88 -29.13 19.80
N SER A 46 4.85 -29.55 20.63
CA SER A 46 5.83 -30.59 20.25
C SER A 46 5.86 -31.86 21.12
N ASP A 47 5.01 -32.00 22.14
CA ASP A 47 4.96 -33.19 23.00
C ASP A 47 3.56 -33.84 23.05
N ASP A 48 2.85 -33.84 21.92
CA ASP A 48 1.69 -34.71 21.68
C ASP A 48 2.04 -35.68 20.53
N SER A 49 3.16 -36.39 20.68
CA SER A 49 3.37 -37.65 19.97
C SER A 49 2.75 -38.76 20.81
N GLU A 50 1.43 -38.85 20.70
CA GLU A 50 0.68 -40.06 20.95
C GLU A 50 1.39 -41.22 20.23
N VAL A 51 1.85 -42.20 21.02
CA VAL A 51 2.35 -43.47 20.50
C VAL A 51 1.23 -44.49 20.65
N PRO A 52 0.48 -44.85 19.59
CA PRO A 52 -0.16 -46.14 19.53
C PRO A 52 0.91 -47.17 19.16
N ARG A 53 1.40 -47.91 20.15
CA ARG A 53 2.09 -49.18 19.88
C ARG A 53 1.02 -50.21 19.51
N GLY A 54 1.03 -50.66 18.26
CA GLY A 54 0.43 -51.94 17.88
C GLY A 54 -0.18 -51.96 16.48
N LEU A 55 0.17 -53.00 15.71
CA LEU A 55 -0.31 -53.44 14.40
C LEU A 55 0.50 -52.88 13.22
N GLU A 56 1.53 -53.62 12.79
CA GLU A 56 1.51 -54.64 11.71
C GLU A 56 1.87 -54.03 10.34
N VAL A 57 3.11 -54.27 9.88
CA VAL A 57 3.47 -55.18 8.77
C VAL A 57 3.26 -54.58 7.37
N GLY A 58 4.39 -54.24 6.73
CA GLY A 58 4.68 -54.56 5.33
C GLY A 58 4.26 -53.58 4.23
N ALA A 59 5.20 -52.78 3.71
CA ALA A 59 5.47 -52.63 2.26
C ALA A 59 6.70 -51.73 2.00
N PRO A 60 7.51 -51.99 0.94
CA PRO A 60 8.79 -51.34 0.67
C PRO A 60 8.67 -50.02 -0.13
N MET A 61 9.80 -49.29 -0.19
CA MET A 61 10.09 -48.01 -0.88
C MET A 61 9.51 -47.85 -2.31
N PRO A 62 9.48 -46.61 -2.83
CA PRO A 62 10.59 -46.19 -3.70
C PRO A 62 11.14 -44.78 -3.38
N THR A 63 12.48 -44.69 -3.38
CA THR A 63 13.27 -43.46 -3.36
C THR A 63 13.25 -42.77 -4.73
N PRO A 64 13.06 -41.44 -4.80
CA PRO A 64 13.50 -40.67 -5.95
C PRO A 64 15.01 -40.36 -5.82
N PRO A 65 15.82 -40.56 -6.88
CA PRO A 65 17.25 -40.23 -6.87
C PRO A 65 17.48 -38.74 -7.16
N TRP A 66 18.76 -38.36 -7.25
CA TRP A 66 19.30 -37.15 -7.89
C TRP A 66 19.67 -35.96 -6.96
N LEU A 67 20.97 -35.96 -6.63
CA LEU A 67 21.93 -34.82 -6.57
C LEU A 67 21.77 -33.90 -5.34
N SER A 68 22.53 -34.03 -4.25
CA SER A 68 24.00 -34.02 -4.10
C SER A 68 24.70 -32.97 -4.97
N ALA A 69 24.91 -31.78 -4.42
CA ALA A 69 26.20 -31.06 -4.46
C ALA A 69 26.11 -29.77 -3.63
N SER A 70 26.62 -29.83 -2.40
CA SER A 70 27.11 -28.65 -1.69
C SER A 70 28.41 -28.17 -2.34
N PRO A 71 28.63 -26.85 -2.49
CA PRO A 71 29.97 -26.31 -2.43
C PRO A 71 30.16 -25.60 -1.08
N THR A 72 30.78 -26.34 -0.15
CA THR A 72 31.58 -25.75 0.92
C THR A 72 32.99 -25.57 0.39
N GLY A 73 33.48 -24.34 0.39
CA GLY A 73 34.84 -23.96 0.04
C GLY A 73 34.84 -22.53 -0.51
N SER A 74 35.73 -21.62 -0.16
CA SER A 74 36.87 -21.65 0.74
C SER A 74 37.23 -20.19 1.04
N ALA A 75 38.11 -20.01 2.02
CA ALA A 75 38.48 -18.74 2.63
C ALA A 75 39.28 -17.77 1.72
N SER A 76 39.37 -16.53 2.23
CA SER A 76 40.59 -15.70 2.37
C SER A 76 40.80 -14.48 1.46
N ALA A 77 41.34 -13.47 2.15
CA ALA A 77 42.10 -12.28 1.74
C ALA A 77 41.29 -11.12 1.11
N ASP A 78 41.12 -10.00 1.79
CA ASP A 78 42.13 -8.98 2.15
C ASP A 78 42.66 -8.25 0.90
N SER A 79 42.19 -7.01 0.72
CA SER A 79 42.91 -5.98 -0.02
C SER A 79 42.44 -4.61 0.44
N THR A 80 43.37 -3.98 1.13
CA THR A 80 43.42 -2.59 1.56
C THR A 80 43.68 -1.68 0.37
N GLY A 81 43.10 -0.48 0.37
CA GLY A 81 43.71 0.71 -0.22
C GLY A 81 42.94 1.39 -1.36
N GLY A 82 42.76 2.72 -1.24
CA GLY A 82 42.69 3.57 -2.42
C GLY A 82 41.66 4.71 -2.43
N THR A 83 41.95 5.77 -1.67
CA THR A 83 41.98 7.18 -2.14
C THR A 83 40.71 7.93 -2.63
N ARG A 84 40.49 9.05 -1.93
CA ARG A 84 39.65 10.26 -2.10
C ARG A 84 39.32 10.80 -3.53
N PRO A 85 38.37 11.77 -3.62
CA PRO A 85 37.63 12.18 -4.82
C PRO A 85 38.16 13.45 -5.52
N PRO A 86 37.51 13.86 -6.62
CA PRO A 86 37.09 15.26 -6.83
C PRO A 86 35.57 15.32 -7.15
N SER A 87 34.73 16.09 -6.46
CA SER A 87 34.54 17.55 -6.48
C SER A 87 34.46 18.15 -7.89
N VAL A 88 33.24 18.41 -8.36
CA VAL A 88 32.93 19.51 -9.28
C VAL A 88 31.49 19.99 -9.03
N SER A 89 31.40 21.16 -8.40
CA SER A 89 30.24 22.04 -8.38
C SER A 89 30.11 22.75 -9.73
N VAL A 90 28.93 22.74 -10.35
CA VAL A 90 28.49 23.84 -11.24
C VAL A 90 26.96 24.02 -11.16
N THR A 91 26.55 25.16 -10.64
CA THR A 91 25.26 25.86 -10.75
C THR A 91 25.63 27.34 -10.59
N PRO A 92 24.91 28.38 -11.08
CA PRO A 92 23.58 28.44 -11.71
C PRO A 92 23.53 29.29 -13.01
N THR A 93 22.45 29.23 -13.79
CA THR A 93 21.91 30.44 -14.46
C THR A 93 20.43 30.27 -14.83
N PRO A 94 19.56 31.25 -14.51
CA PRO A 94 18.15 31.26 -14.90
C PRO A 94 17.96 31.94 -16.27
N SER A 95 16.94 31.52 -17.02
CA SER A 95 16.42 32.31 -18.14
C SER A 95 14.90 32.23 -18.14
N SER A 96 14.33 33.31 -17.62
CA SER A 96 12.98 33.80 -17.82
C SER A 96 12.66 33.95 -19.31
N THR A 97 11.47 33.51 -19.74
CA THR A 97 10.71 34.20 -20.81
C THR A 97 9.22 33.89 -20.64
N SER A 98 8.49 34.92 -20.22
CA SER A 98 7.05 35.05 -20.36
C SER A 98 6.63 35.07 -21.82
N ALA A 99 5.54 34.39 -22.15
CA ALA A 99 4.68 34.80 -23.26
C ALA A 99 3.25 34.31 -23.02
N VAL A 100 2.45 35.21 -22.46
CA VAL A 100 0.98 35.21 -22.55
C VAL A 100 0.63 35.70 -23.96
N PRO A 101 -0.40 35.12 -24.59
CA PRO A 101 -1.33 35.95 -25.33
C PRO A 101 -2.77 35.77 -24.85
N THR A 102 -3.30 36.92 -24.49
CA THR A 102 -4.68 37.33 -24.31
C THR A 102 -5.58 37.05 -25.53
N SER A 103 -6.82 36.67 -25.21
CA SER A 103 -8.08 37.18 -25.75
C SER A 103 -8.36 37.08 -27.26
N SER A 104 -9.47 36.43 -27.60
CA SER A 104 -10.51 37.06 -28.41
C SER A 104 -11.83 36.30 -28.28
N ALA A 105 -12.74 36.91 -27.51
CA ALA A 105 -14.16 36.68 -27.63
C ALA A 105 -14.65 37.33 -28.94
N SER A 106 -15.57 36.67 -29.64
CA SER A 106 -16.45 37.32 -30.60
C SER A 106 -17.81 36.65 -30.53
N ALA A 107 -18.69 37.31 -29.80
CA ALA A 107 -20.14 37.19 -29.90
C ALA A 107 -20.63 38.22 -30.92
N SER A 108 -21.62 37.82 -31.74
CA SER A 108 -22.64 38.61 -32.48
C SER A 108 -23.06 37.74 -33.69
N SER A 109 -24.32 37.59 -34.08
CA SER A 109 -25.47 38.49 -33.95
C SER A 109 -26.76 37.67 -34.05
N ALA A 110 -27.73 37.95 -33.18
CA ALA A 110 -29.13 37.58 -33.39
C ALA A 110 -29.77 38.59 -34.36
N THR A 111 -30.58 38.13 -35.31
CA THR A 111 -31.42 39.00 -36.16
C THR A 111 -32.76 38.31 -36.41
N ALA A 112 -33.80 39.14 -36.39
CA ALA A 112 -35.21 38.86 -36.12
C ALA A 112 -36.00 38.08 -37.18
N ALA A 113 -37.13 37.51 -36.74
CA ALA A 113 -38.28 37.02 -37.52
C ALA A 113 -39.42 38.09 -37.50
N PRO A 114 -40.66 37.89 -38.03
CA PRO A 114 -41.28 37.05 -39.11
C PRO A 114 -42.12 37.97 -40.07
N PRO A 115 -43.26 37.63 -40.75
CA PRO A 115 -43.95 36.35 -41.05
C PRO A 115 -44.40 36.15 -42.53
N GLY A 116 -44.78 34.91 -42.90
CA GLY A 116 -45.47 34.62 -44.15
C GLY A 116 -45.69 33.11 -44.40
N SER A 117 -46.90 32.63 -44.12
CA SER A 117 -47.47 31.35 -44.59
C SER A 117 -48.30 31.61 -45.87
N PRO A 118 -48.74 30.64 -46.71
CA PRO A 118 -48.76 29.18 -46.54
C PRO A 118 -48.43 28.32 -47.78
N SER A 119 -48.44 26.99 -47.55
CA SER A 119 -48.62 25.88 -48.51
C SER A 119 -47.55 25.64 -49.58
N VAL A 120 -46.88 24.48 -49.53
CA VAL A 120 -46.96 23.37 -50.51
C VAL A 120 -46.05 22.23 -50.03
N THR A 121 -46.61 21.01 -49.95
CA THR A 121 -45.96 19.70 -49.73
C THR A 121 -44.73 19.51 -50.64
N PRO A 122 -43.55 19.06 -50.13
CA PRO A 122 -43.23 17.62 -50.10
C PRO A 122 -42.27 17.15 -48.98
N SER A 123 -42.39 15.87 -48.60
CA SER A 123 -41.29 15.09 -47.99
C SER A 123 -40.29 14.67 -49.09
N PRO A 124 -39.06 14.15 -48.83
CA PRO A 124 -38.27 14.06 -47.60
C PRO A 124 -36.80 14.55 -47.80
N ARG A 125 -36.07 14.87 -46.72
CA ARG A 125 -34.62 14.59 -46.55
C ARG A 125 -34.19 15.12 -45.19
N VAL A 126 -34.09 14.21 -44.22
CA VAL A 126 -33.27 14.44 -43.03
C VAL A 126 -31.84 14.55 -43.55
N SER A 127 -31.26 15.74 -43.42
CA SER A 127 -29.90 16.01 -43.78
C SER A 127 -29.00 15.23 -42.83
N ASP A 128 -28.43 14.13 -43.29
CA ASP A 128 -27.34 13.40 -42.63
C ASP A 128 -26.17 14.37 -42.45
N ALA A 129 -26.06 14.94 -41.25
CA ALA A 129 -24.81 15.56 -40.82
C ALA A 129 -23.78 14.42 -40.67
N PRO A 130 -22.57 14.55 -41.25
CA PRO A 130 -21.54 13.53 -41.08
C PRO A 130 -21.28 13.29 -39.60
N GLN A 131 -21.55 12.08 -39.12
CA GLN A 131 -21.14 11.66 -37.79
C GLN A 131 -19.62 11.75 -37.72
N VAL A 132 -19.10 12.74 -36.99
CA VAL A 132 -17.68 12.81 -36.67
C VAL A 132 -17.38 11.59 -35.78
N SER A 133 -16.76 10.57 -36.37
CA SER A 133 -16.28 9.40 -35.65
C SER A 133 -15.24 9.85 -34.64
N ALA A 134 -15.60 9.82 -33.36
CA ALA A 134 -14.67 10.14 -32.28
C ALA A 134 -13.44 9.23 -32.38
N ALA A 135 -12.25 9.80 -32.19
CA ALA A 135 -11.02 9.04 -32.15
C ALA A 135 -11.06 8.02 -31.00
N PRO A 136 -10.47 6.82 -31.16
CA PRO A 136 -10.41 5.84 -30.10
C PRO A 136 -9.77 6.43 -28.83
N PRO A 137 -10.27 6.09 -27.63
CA PRO A 137 -9.65 6.54 -26.38
C PRO A 137 -8.19 6.06 -26.31
N ALA A 138 -7.32 6.92 -25.79
CA ALA A 138 -5.91 6.59 -25.60
C ALA A 138 -5.76 5.37 -24.67
N PRO A 139 -4.77 4.50 -24.92
CA PRO A 139 -4.52 3.35 -24.06
C PRO A 139 -4.14 3.81 -22.64
N PRO A 140 -4.51 3.05 -21.59
CA PRO A 140 -4.17 3.40 -20.22
C PRO A 140 -2.65 3.29 -19.99
N THR A 141 -2.09 4.23 -19.22
CA THR A 141 -0.66 4.20 -18.86
C THR A 141 -0.38 3.26 -17.68
N LEU A 142 -1.35 3.15 -16.76
CA LEU A 142 -1.32 2.24 -15.62
C LEU A 142 -2.46 1.24 -15.71
N THR A 143 -2.21 0.05 -15.18
CA THR A 143 -3.24 -0.98 -15.00
C THR A 143 -3.29 -1.43 -13.55
N GLY A 144 -4.48 -1.84 -13.11
CA GLY A 144 -4.73 -2.35 -11.77
C GLY A 144 -5.34 -3.75 -11.79
N ARG A 145 -4.95 -4.58 -10.85
CA ARG A 145 -5.60 -5.87 -10.58
C ARG A 145 -5.87 -6.02 -9.09
N TYR A 146 -7.13 -6.17 -8.74
CA TYR A 146 -7.58 -6.46 -7.40
C TYR A 146 -7.58 -7.97 -7.14
N ARG A 147 -7.19 -8.37 -5.93
CA ARG A 147 -7.41 -9.72 -5.40
C ARG A 147 -7.47 -9.72 -3.88
N VAL A 148 -8.08 -10.77 -3.33
CA VAL A 148 -7.99 -11.07 -1.90
C VAL A 148 -6.78 -11.98 -1.68
N SER A 149 -5.86 -11.56 -0.81
CA SER A 149 -4.66 -12.33 -0.48
C SER A 149 -4.91 -13.33 0.66
N SER A 150 -5.70 -12.96 1.66
CA SER A 150 -6.07 -13.83 2.78
C SER A 150 -7.36 -13.36 3.44
N THR A 151 -8.07 -14.28 4.08
CA THR A 151 -9.31 -14.00 4.82
C THR A 151 -9.20 -14.54 6.24
N PHE A 152 -9.81 -13.85 7.20
CA PHE A 152 -9.84 -14.25 8.60
C PHE A 152 -11.16 -13.83 9.25
N SER A 153 -11.39 -14.25 10.49
CA SER A 153 -12.61 -13.87 11.20
C SER A 153 -12.69 -12.35 11.38
N GLY A 154 -13.69 -11.74 10.74
CA GLY A 154 -13.96 -10.30 10.83
C GLY A 154 -13.24 -9.41 9.80
N GLY A 155 -12.42 -9.98 8.90
CA GLY A 155 -11.70 -9.19 7.91
C GLY A 155 -10.91 -9.99 6.88
N PHE A 156 -10.17 -9.28 6.05
CA PHE A 156 -9.33 -9.86 5.01
C PHE A 156 -8.14 -8.95 4.68
N ILE A 157 -7.12 -9.52 4.04
CA ILE A 157 -6.06 -8.76 3.40
C ILE A 157 -6.35 -8.67 1.90
N GLY A 158 -6.60 -7.47 1.42
CA GLY A 158 -6.74 -7.15 0.00
C GLY A 158 -5.38 -6.80 -0.62
N GLU A 159 -5.26 -7.02 -1.92
CA GLU A 159 -4.11 -6.62 -2.71
C GLU A 159 -4.57 -5.93 -4.00
N VAL A 160 -3.93 -4.82 -4.33
CA VAL A 160 -3.96 -4.22 -5.66
C VAL A 160 -2.57 -4.26 -6.25
N GLN A 161 -2.41 -5.01 -7.34
CA GLN A 161 -1.21 -4.97 -8.16
C GLN A 161 -1.36 -3.82 -9.16
N VAL A 162 -0.45 -2.85 -9.10
CA VAL A 162 -0.38 -1.72 -10.03
C VAL A 162 0.80 -1.96 -10.98
N SER A 163 0.56 -1.83 -12.27
CA SER A 163 1.57 -2.05 -13.31
C SER A 163 1.62 -0.87 -14.27
N ASN A 164 2.83 -0.33 -14.47
CA ASN A 164 3.07 0.71 -15.48
C ASN A 164 3.35 0.05 -16.84
N VAL A 165 2.42 0.22 -17.76
CA VAL A 165 2.52 -0.32 -19.12
C VAL A 165 2.97 0.73 -20.14
N SER A 166 3.23 1.94 -19.68
CA SER A 166 3.76 3.04 -20.49
C SER A 166 5.28 3.00 -20.61
N GLY A 167 5.83 3.85 -21.48
CA GLY A 167 7.27 4.03 -21.68
C GLY A 167 7.93 5.08 -20.77
N ASN A 168 7.19 5.70 -19.85
CA ASN A 168 7.69 6.76 -18.95
C ASN A 168 7.46 6.40 -17.49
N ASP A 169 8.18 7.04 -16.57
CA ASP A 169 7.84 6.99 -15.14
C ASP A 169 6.42 7.56 -14.93
N GLN A 170 5.64 6.93 -14.05
CA GLN A 170 4.26 7.32 -13.78
C GLN A 170 4.02 7.44 -12.28
N ASP A 171 3.47 8.56 -11.84
CA ASP A 171 2.84 8.65 -10.53
C ASP A 171 1.64 7.70 -10.49
N TRP A 172 1.34 7.16 -9.31
CA TRP A 172 0.26 6.19 -9.18
C TRP A 172 -0.56 6.40 -7.91
N GLN A 173 -1.86 6.21 -8.07
CA GLN A 173 -2.87 6.33 -7.03
C GLN A 173 -3.90 5.23 -7.20
N VAL A 174 -4.24 4.57 -6.10
CA VAL A 174 -5.30 3.57 -6.03
C VAL A 174 -6.49 4.16 -5.27
N ARG A 175 -7.68 4.14 -5.87
CA ARG A 175 -8.95 4.49 -5.23
C ARG A 175 -9.80 3.25 -5.08
N LEU A 176 -10.20 2.94 -3.86
CA LEU A 176 -11.06 1.82 -3.47
C LEU A 176 -12.32 2.36 -2.80
N GLU A 177 -13.43 1.67 -3.00
CA GLU A 177 -14.71 1.99 -2.39
C GLU A 177 -15.35 0.69 -1.91
N PHE A 178 -15.73 0.63 -0.64
CA PHE A 178 -16.39 -0.54 -0.05
C PHE A 178 -17.82 -0.19 0.36
N SER A 179 -18.72 -1.17 0.37
CA SER A 179 -20.05 -1.00 0.95
C SER A 179 -19.95 -1.19 2.47
N GLY A 180 -19.38 -0.19 3.16
CA GLY A 180 -19.14 -0.20 4.59
C GLY A 180 -17.84 -0.90 5.02
N GLY A 181 -17.74 -1.16 6.33
CA GLY A 181 -16.51 -1.65 6.96
C GLY A 181 -15.46 -0.55 7.12
N ARG A 182 -14.19 -0.92 7.21
CA ARG A 182 -13.08 0.06 7.11
C ARG A 182 -11.75 -0.56 6.70
N VAL A 183 -10.92 0.23 6.04
CA VAL A 183 -9.49 -0.09 5.85
C VAL A 183 -8.72 0.37 7.08
N THR A 184 -8.09 -0.55 7.81
CA THR A 184 -7.35 -0.22 9.04
C THR A 184 -5.88 0.14 8.80
N THR A 185 -5.29 -0.42 7.74
CA THR A 185 -3.93 -0.09 7.32
C THR A 185 -3.70 -0.45 5.86
N ALA A 186 -2.74 0.23 5.23
CA ALA A 186 -2.29 -0.03 3.87
C ALA A 186 -0.78 0.08 3.79
N TRP A 187 -0.14 -0.83 3.07
CA TRP A 187 1.32 -0.85 2.92
C TRP A 187 1.76 -1.39 1.56
N VAL A 188 2.89 -0.89 1.08
CA VAL A 188 3.50 -1.32 -0.17
C VAL A 188 4.55 -2.38 0.11
N MET A 189 4.61 -3.44 -0.70
CA MET A 189 5.54 -4.55 -0.47
C MET A 189 6.91 -4.38 -1.11
N ASN A 190 7.01 -3.65 -2.22
CA ASN A 190 8.21 -3.65 -3.08
C ASN A 190 8.57 -2.26 -3.64
N ALA A 191 8.11 -1.19 -2.98
CA ALA A 191 8.43 0.19 -3.34
C ALA A 191 8.32 1.11 -2.12
N GLN A 192 8.63 2.39 -2.32
CA GLN A 192 8.53 3.42 -1.30
C GLN A 192 7.08 3.57 -0.79
N GLN A 193 6.93 3.69 0.53
CA GLN A 193 5.61 3.86 1.15
C GLN A 193 5.00 5.19 0.75
N GLY A 194 3.70 5.14 0.49
CA GLY A 194 2.85 6.27 0.14
C GLY A 194 1.99 6.75 1.31
N LYS A 195 0.86 7.38 0.98
CA LYS A 195 -0.09 7.93 1.95
C LYS A 195 -1.50 7.41 1.68
N LEU A 196 -2.13 6.87 2.71
CA LEU A 196 -3.55 6.53 2.71
C LEU A 196 -4.38 7.75 3.15
N ARG A 197 -5.45 8.03 2.42
CA ARG A 197 -6.50 8.99 2.75
C ARG A 197 -7.84 8.27 2.73
N GLU A 198 -8.68 8.58 3.71
CA GLU A 198 -10.03 8.07 3.83
C GLU A 198 -10.98 9.25 3.73
N ASN A 199 -12.07 9.05 2.99
CA ASN A 199 -13.18 9.98 2.89
C ASN A 199 -14.47 9.15 2.82
N ASP A 200 -15.16 9.03 3.96
CA ASP A 200 -16.26 8.08 4.15
C ASP A 200 -15.84 6.66 3.76
N ASP A 201 -16.59 5.99 2.88
CA ASP A 201 -16.30 4.62 2.41
C ASP A 201 -15.27 4.57 1.26
N ILE A 202 -14.65 5.70 0.93
CA ILE A 202 -13.68 5.83 -0.18
C ILE A 202 -12.26 5.95 0.38
N TYR A 203 -11.40 5.05 -0.05
CA TYR A 203 -10.00 4.96 0.34
C TYR A 203 -9.09 5.26 -0.84
N THR A 204 -8.27 6.30 -0.71
CA THR A 204 -7.31 6.72 -1.73
C THR A 204 -5.90 6.55 -1.21
N TYR A 205 -5.11 5.70 -1.86
CA TYR A 205 -3.69 5.53 -1.58
C TYR A 205 -2.85 6.15 -2.70
N THR A 206 -2.04 7.15 -2.37
CA THR A 206 -1.08 7.74 -3.32
C THR A 206 0.31 7.18 -3.06
N GLY A 207 0.97 6.67 -4.12
CA GLY A 207 2.33 6.15 -4.07
C GLY A 207 3.36 7.15 -3.53
N GLY A 208 4.41 6.64 -2.90
CA GLY A 208 5.50 7.48 -2.37
C GLY A 208 6.57 7.87 -3.39
N ALA A 209 6.59 7.18 -4.54
CA ALA A 209 7.51 7.40 -5.65
C ALA A 209 6.83 6.93 -6.94
N ASP A 210 7.31 7.48 -8.06
CA ASP A 210 6.84 7.13 -9.39
C ASP A 210 7.25 5.69 -9.73
N LEU A 211 6.41 5.03 -10.52
CA LEU A 211 6.62 3.67 -10.97
C LEU A 211 7.31 3.70 -12.34
N ALA A 212 8.50 3.11 -12.43
CA ALA A 212 9.27 3.06 -13.67
C ALA A 212 8.54 2.31 -14.81
N PRO A 213 8.90 2.55 -16.08
CA PRO A 213 8.37 1.81 -17.23
C PRO A 213 8.43 0.30 -17.04
N GLY A 214 7.32 -0.40 -17.25
CA GLY A 214 7.24 -1.86 -17.09
C GLY A 214 7.28 -2.37 -15.64
N ALA A 215 7.49 -1.49 -14.66
CA ALA A 215 7.55 -1.89 -13.26
C ALA A 215 6.15 -2.17 -12.70
N SER A 216 6.12 -2.95 -11.61
CA SER A 216 4.89 -3.26 -10.89
C SER A 216 5.09 -3.17 -9.39
N VAL A 217 4.06 -2.70 -8.69
CA VAL A 217 4.03 -2.56 -7.24
C VAL A 217 2.82 -3.28 -6.67
N ARG A 218 2.97 -3.87 -5.48
CA ARG A 218 1.87 -4.51 -4.74
C ARG A 218 1.51 -3.65 -3.54
N LEU A 219 0.29 -3.14 -3.56
CA LEU A 219 -0.32 -2.44 -2.46
C LEU A 219 -1.23 -3.40 -1.71
N MET A 220 -0.97 -3.57 -0.42
CA MET A 220 -1.72 -4.43 0.48
C MET A 220 -2.62 -3.58 1.38
N PHE A 221 -3.78 -4.11 1.74
CA PHE A 221 -4.73 -3.46 2.63
C PHE A 221 -5.26 -4.44 3.66
N HIS A 222 -5.38 -4.02 4.91
CA HIS A 222 -6.15 -4.72 5.92
C HIS A 222 -7.55 -4.11 5.97
N VAL A 223 -8.56 -4.91 5.67
CA VAL A 223 -9.96 -4.50 5.70
C VAL A 223 -10.71 -5.28 6.75
N GLU A 224 -11.52 -4.59 7.54
CA GLU A 224 -12.39 -5.19 8.57
C GLU A 224 -13.85 -4.86 8.30
N ARG A 225 -14.74 -5.81 8.60
CA ARG A 225 -16.21 -5.62 8.56
C ARG A 225 -16.76 -5.15 7.20
N ALA A 226 -16.06 -5.44 6.10
CA ALA A 226 -16.50 -5.20 4.73
C ALA A 226 -16.62 -6.52 3.98
N GLU A 227 -17.38 -6.50 2.88
CA GLU A 227 -17.31 -7.57 1.89
C GLU A 227 -15.93 -7.60 1.21
N THR A 228 -15.51 -8.78 0.76
CA THR A 228 -14.21 -8.96 0.09
C THR A 228 -14.15 -8.33 -1.30
N ARG A 229 -15.30 -7.99 -1.88
CA ARG A 229 -15.39 -7.32 -3.18
C ARG A 229 -15.69 -5.85 -2.97
N PRO A 230 -14.80 -4.92 -3.36
CA PRO A 230 -15.11 -3.50 -3.32
C PRO A 230 -16.18 -3.15 -4.36
N VAL A 231 -16.96 -2.11 -4.07
CA VAL A 231 -17.93 -1.51 -5.00
C VAL A 231 -17.20 -0.92 -6.21
N ALA A 232 -16.05 -0.28 -5.98
CA ALA A 232 -15.20 0.24 -7.02
C ALA A 232 -13.71 0.10 -6.67
N CYS A 233 -12.89 -0.16 -7.69
CA CYS A 233 -11.44 -0.10 -7.63
C CYS A 233 -10.92 0.58 -8.89
N SER A 234 -10.03 1.55 -8.75
CA SER A 234 -9.35 2.17 -9.88
C SER A 234 -7.91 2.56 -9.56
N VAL A 235 -7.08 2.62 -10.60
CA VAL A 235 -5.70 3.10 -10.57
C VAL A 235 -5.59 4.28 -11.52
N ASN A 236 -5.31 5.49 -11.02
CA ASN A 236 -5.36 6.74 -11.79
C ASN A 236 -6.63 6.88 -12.66
N GLY A 237 -7.77 6.45 -12.12
CA GLY A 237 -9.07 6.45 -12.83
C GLY A 237 -9.33 5.26 -13.75
N VAL A 238 -8.35 4.38 -13.99
CA VAL A 238 -8.53 3.14 -14.76
C VAL A 238 -9.08 2.05 -13.85
N THR A 239 -10.24 1.46 -14.18
CA THR A 239 -10.86 0.41 -13.37
C THR A 239 -9.94 -0.80 -13.20
N CYS A 240 -9.86 -1.31 -11.98
CA CYS A 240 -9.11 -2.52 -11.70
C CYS A 240 -9.80 -3.75 -12.32
N SER A 241 -8.99 -4.66 -12.85
CA SER A 241 -9.44 -6.01 -13.17
C SER A 241 -9.60 -6.86 -11.91
N GLY A 242 -10.39 -7.94 -11.98
CA GLY A 242 -10.53 -8.90 -10.88
C GLY A 242 -11.45 -8.46 -9.74
N LEU A 243 -12.23 -7.39 -9.96
CA LEU A 243 -13.37 -7.04 -9.11
C LEU A 243 -14.42 -8.13 -9.17
#